data_AF-A0AAD2GA48-F1
#
_entry.id   AF-A0AAD2GA48-F1
#
_cell.length_a   1.000
_cell.length_b   1.000
_cell.length_c   1.000
_cell.angle_alpha   90.00
_cell.angle_beta   90.00
_cell.angle_gamma   90.00
#
_symmetry.space_group_name_H-M   'P 1'
#
loop_
_entity.id
_entity.type
_entity.pdbx_description
1 polymer ?
#
loop_
_entity_poly.entity_id
_entity_poly.type
_entity_poly.pdbx_seq_one_letter_code
_entity_poly.pdbx_strand_id
1 'polypeptide(L)'
;MSQRKRTRSGDNALVGGGKGTPKLLACIQCAVILLLVMMTGCWMYVVIQFRKPSGVQSQNASLDYEILHEIITPMHNFGGKPQQASGLRQNGKKYIDHGNLGDGDDDAEVEEHPMSIEEIKDQHAAAAAVEQEILEKSKSQKQVDSKVVQQDHDSSSTTNEYFKYKVSTKTFLKKSLFNKEAIHDQVVKKDKKGNILHNAIHAVRKEDLEDLNIPIPDGWNTTTMEDALKGREPLVDILHDAGVQELDVAAVLSLPKWDVVTKLYGDNGPVIIGLDTCKQFQETIPLDQASIGIAGLFNTGTNPMNMYLEENCIMPHIKRERHGGMRFQVPWGKHVPASWKWNNTAGNDQNTNKTNVLPVVMVRDPYSWMQSMCKHPYTAKWLRPKGHCPGLVPLALDKDRGYKSSTLDVTVKYKATAYFDSLADYWTQWYEQYLHADYPRLMVRFEDLQFHSREMIDAICQCAGGVARNEDASFSYVVDSAKSFGPGHGGKKQAKTNMISAMIKYGSETHRLDSLTKEDMEFAATHFNPAFMDLFEYNVPEVPQS
;
A
#
# COMPACT_ATOMS: atom_id res chain seq x y z
N MET A 1 -59.67 -46.74 26.79
CA MET A 1 -59.35 -45.43 27.41
C MET A 1 -58.81 -44.50 26.32
N SER A 2 -59.33 -43.28 26.21
CA SER A 2 -58.86 -42.25 25.29
C SER A 2 -59.09 -40.90 25.97
N GLN A 3 -58.10 -40.00 25.94
CA GLN A 3 -58.26 -38.64 26.45
C GLN A 3 -57.71 -37.60 25.46
N ARG A 4 -58.38 -36.44 25.48
CA ARG A 4 -58.33 -35.39 24.46
C ARG A 4 -57.44 -34.22 24.87
N LYS A 5 -57.00 -33.50 23.83
CA LYS A 5 -56.62 -32.08 23.81
C LYS A 5 -57.29 -31.21 24.87
N ARG A 6 -56.54 -30.25 25.40
CA ARG A 6 -57.06 -28.93 25.83
C ARG A 6 -56.21 -27.82 25.21
N THR A 7 -56.83 -27.00 24.37
CA THR A 7 -56.41 -25.63 24.08
C THR A 7 -57.03 -24.69 25.11
N ARG A 8 -56.43 -23.50 25.33
CA ARG A 8 -57.02 -22.47 26.19
C ARG A 8 -56.79 -21.10 25.54
N SER A 9 -57.89 -20.42 25.21
CA SER A 9 -57.91 -19.00 24.86
C SER A 9 -57.93 -18.14 26.13
N GLY A 10 -57.70 -16.84 25.97
CA GLY A 10 -57.77 -15.87 27.06
C GLY A 10 -57.64 -14.44 26.57
N ASP A 11 -58.72 -13.88 26.03
CA ASP A 11 -58.90 -12.44 25.92
C ASP A 11 -59.20 -11.84 27.31
N ASN A 12 -58.77 -10.61 27.56
CA ASN A 12 -59.47 -9.71 28.49
C ASN A 12 -59.10 -8.24 28.26
N ALA A 13 -60.02 -7.34 28.58
CA ALA A 13 -60.04 -5.97 28.09
C ALA A 13 -59.73 -4.88 29.14
N LEU A 14 -59.32 -3.72 28.61
CA LEU A 14 -59.50 -2.34 29.09
C LEU A 14 -60.08 -2.10 30.51
N VAL A 15 -59.29 -1.44 31.37
CA VAL A 15 -59.76 -0.36 32.27
C VAL A 15 -58.65 0.70 32.34
N GLY A 16 -59.02 1.99 32.29
CA GLY A 16 -58.07 3.12 32.31
C GLY A 16 -57.90 3.81 33.67
N GLY A 17 -56.95 4.74 33.76
CA GLY A 17 -56.73 5.61 34.92
C GLY A 17 -55.56 6.56 34.72
N GLY A 18 -55.83 7.85 34.56
CA GLY A 18 -54.81 8.87 34.23
C GLY A 18 -54.23 9.61 35.44
N LYS A 19 -52.99 10.09 35.27
CA LYS A 19 -52.23 11.18 35.95
C LYS A 19 -50.84 11.18 35.28
N GLY A 20 -50.23 12.24 34.77
CA GLY A 20 -50.53 13.67 34.84
C GLY A 20 -49.31 14.45 35.31
N THR A 21 -48.37 14.79 34.40
CA THR A 21 -47.30 15.79 34.62
C THR A 21 -46.79 16.37 33.28
N PRO A 22 -46.45 17.67 33.18
CA PRO A 22 -46.10 18.31 31.91
C PRO A 22 -44.58 18.56 31.74
N LYS A 23 -44.01 18.18 30.58
CA LYS A 23 -42.73 18.72 30.06
C LYS A 23 -42.73 18.75 28.53
N LEU A 24 -43.38 19.76 27.94
CA LEU A 24 -43.26 20.04 26.49
C LEU A 24 -43.33 21.55 26.20
N LEU A 25 -42.37 22.30 26.75
CA LEU A 25 -42.20 23.74 26.52
C LEU A 25 -40.71 24.07 26.46
N ALA A 26 -40.07 23.65 25.36
CA ALA A 26 -38.67 23.96 25.04
C ALA A 26 -38.37 24.04 23.53
N CYS A 27 -39.20 23.44 22.66
CA CYS A 27 -38.89 23.32 21.23
C CYS A 27 -39.49 24.40 20.30
N ILE A 28 -40.32 25.32 20.80
CA ILE A 28 -41.04 26.29 19.93
C ILE A 28 -40.33 27.66 19.80
N GLN A 29 -39.44 28.03 20.73
CA GLN A 29 -38.72 29.32 20.65
C GLN A 29 -37.54 29.35 19.68
N CYS A 30 -36.97 28.20 19.27
CA CYS A 30 -35.90 28.17 18.26
C CYS A 30 -36.43 28.29 16.82
N ALA A 31 -37.66 27.84 16.54
CA ALA A 31 -38.23 27.83 15.19
C ALA A 31 -38.61 29.22 14.67
N VAL A 32 -38.99 30.15 15.55
CA VAL A 32 -39.43 31.50 15.18
C VAL A 32 -38.25 32.45 14.91
N ILE A 33 -37.10 32.24 15.55
CA ILE A 33 -35.90 33.07 15.34
C ILE A 33 -35.20 32.73 14.02
N LEU A 34 -35.19 31.46 13.59
CA LEU A 34 -34.56 31.06 12.33
C LEU A 34 -35.30 31.58 11.08
N LEU A 35 -36.62 31.83 11.18
CA LEU A 35 -37.44 32.30 10.06
C LEU A 35 -37.35 33.82 9.81
N LEU A 36 -36.86 34.60 10.77
CA LEU A 36 -36.65 36.05 10.62
C LEU A 36 -35.28 36.44 10.07
N VAL A 37 -34.30 35.54 10.08
CA VAL A 37 -32.93 35.81 9.59
C VAL A 37 -32.77 35.55 8.08
N MET A 38 -33.69 34.80 7.45
CA MET A 38 -33.63 34.51 6.00
C MET A 38 -34.32 35.55 5.09
N MET A 39 -34.87 36.64 5.64
CA MET A 39 -35.69 37.61 4.88
C MET A 39 -35.01 38.98 4.64
N THR A 40 -33.80 39.23 5.16
CA THR A 40 -33.08 40.49 4.94
C THR A 40 -31.71 40.26 4.32
N GLY A 41 -31.70 40.12 2.99
CA GLY A 41 -30.47 40.10 2.22
C GLY A 41 -29.74 41.45 2.31
N CYS A 42 -28.64 41.50 3.06
CA CYS A 42 -27.71 42.63 3.03
C CYS A 42 -26.28 42.11 3.23
N TRP A 43 -25.39 42.43 2.30
CA TRP A 43 -23.96 42.14 2.43
C TRP A 43 -23.34 43.05 3.50
N MET A 44 -22.69 42.48 4.51
CA MET A 44 -21.68 43.19 5.30
C MET A 44 -20.40 42.39 5.38
N TYR A 45 -19.33 42.95 4.83
CA TYR A 45 -17.96 42.55 5.12
C TYR A 45 -17.66 42.87 6.59
N VAL A 46 -17.36 41.85 7.39
CA VAL A 46 -16.80 42.04 8.73
C VAL A 46 -15.28 41.99 8.62
N VAL A 47 -14.66 43.17 8.49
CA VAL A 47 -13.22 43.34 8.61
C VAL A 47 -12.87 43.43 10.10
N ILE A 48 -12.23 42.40 10.64
CA ILE A 48 -11.72 42.42 12.02
C ILE A 48 -10.32 43.05 12.01
N GLN A 49 -10.24 44.33 12.35
CA GLN A 49 -8.97 45.05 12.56
C GLN A 49 -8.54 44.93 14.03
N PHE A 50 -7.33 44.41 14.27
CA PHE A 50 -6.72 44.40 15.60
C PHE A 50 -6.09 45.75 15.92
N ARG A 51 -6.41 46.30 17.09
CA ARG A 51 -5.93 47.59 17.58
C ARG A 51 -4.57 47.42 18.26
N LYS A 52 -3.52 48.07 17.75
CA LYS A 52 -2.26 48.34 18.50
C LYS A 52 -2.07 49.87 18.66
N PRO A 53 -1.35 50.32 19.70
CA PRO A 53 -1.34 51.73 20.11
C PRO A 53 -0.32 52.60 19.35
N SER A 54 -0.51 53.91 19.48
CA SER A 54 0.11 55.00 18.71
C SER A 54 1.60 55.25 19.00
N GLY A 55 2.36 55.73 18.01
CA GLY A 55 3.65 56.39 18.25
C GLY A 55 4.44 56.82 17.00
N VAL A 56 4.75 58.12 16.90
CA VAL A 56 5.77 58.78 16.04
C VAL A 56 5.44 58.99 14.55
N GLN A 57 5.98 60.08 13.97
CA GLN A 57 5.57 60.73 12.70
C GLN A 57 6.69 60.82 11.64
N SER A 58 6.30 60.73 10.37
CA SER A 58 6.97 61.30 9.17
C SER A 58 8.36 60.71 8.80
N GLN A 59 8.90 60.87 7.59
CA GLN A 59 8.60 61.82 6.50
C GLN A 59 8.97 61.25 5.10
N ASN A 60 8.71 62.00 4.02
CA ASN A 60 8.93 61.62 2.62
C ASN A 60 10.39 61.33 2.25
N ALA A 61 10.61 60.50 1.22
CA ALA A 61 11.45 60.86 0.06
C ALA A 61 11.25 59.89 -1.13
N SER A 62 11.16 60.44 -2.33
CA SER A 62 11.39 59.74 -3.60
C SER A 62 12.81 60.05 -4.08
N LEU A 63 13.49 59.12 -4.74
CA LEU A 63 14.24 59.44 -5.97
C LEU A 63 14.62 58.17 -6.76
N ASP A 64 14.57 58.27 -8.08
CA ASP A 64 15.23 57.36 -9.00
C ASP A 64 16.77 57.51 -8.93
N TYR A 65 17.52 56.51 -9.39
CA TYR A 65 18.56 56.72 -10.44
C TYR A 65 19.02 55.40 -11.08
N GLU A 66 19.22 55.42 -12.40
CA GLU A 66 19.82 54.33 -13.20
C GLU A 66 21.36 54.48 -13.33
N ILE A 67 21.97 53.53 -14.07
CA ILE A 67 23.25 53.64 -14.83
C ILE A 67 24.58 53.37 -14.08
N LEU A 68 25.20 52.21 -14.36
CA LEU A 68 26.38 52.05 -15.26
C LEU A 68 26.65 50.53 -15.48
N HIS A 69 26.54 49.99 -16.70
CA HIS A 69 27.60 49.84 -17.72
C HIS A 69 28.84 49.03 -17.25
N GLU A 70 28.97 47.76 -17.64
CA GLU A 70 29.77 47.27 -18.82
C GLU A 70 31.18 46.81 -18.34
N ILE A 71 32.04 45.99 -18.98
CA ILE A 71 32.21 45.36 -20.31
C ILE A 71 32.78 43.92 -20.05
N ILE A 72 32.65 42.86 -20.87
CA ILE A 72 33.29 42.53 -22.17
C ILE A 72 32.56 41.31 -22.80
N THR A 73 32.71 41.08 -24.11
CA THR A 73 32.18 39.94 -24.93
C THR A 73 33.30 39.38 -25.85
N PRO A 74 33.08 38.67 -26.98
CA PRO A 74 32.42 37.37 -27.24
C PRO A 74 33.32 36.40 -28.07
N MET A 75 32.75 35.27 -28.55
CA MET A 75 32.89 34.60 -29.88
C MET A 75 32.90 33.06 -29.79
N HIS A 76 32.42 32.26 -30.75
CA HIS A 76 32.06 32.55 -32.16
C HIS A 76 30.85 31.72 -32.66
N ASN A 77 30.12 32.26 -33.65
CA ASN A 77 29.05 31.57 -34.39
C ASN A 77 29.58 30.56 -35.42
N PHE A 78 28.75 29.56 -35.76
CA PHE A 78 28.51 29.13 -37.15
C PHE A 78 27.02 28.87 -37.39
N GLY A 79 26.46 29.40 -38.48
CA GLY A 79 25.02 29.37 -38.79
C GLY A 79 24.65 28.47 -39.96
N GLY A 80 23.35 28.17 -40.09
CA GLY A 80 22.80 27.39 -41.22
C GLY A 80 21.27 27.32 -41.21
N LYS A 81 20.63 28.16 -42.04
CA LYS A 81 19.20 28.18 -42.43
C LYS A 81 19.13 28.87 -43.81
N PRO A 82 18.03 28.80 -44.59
CA PRO A 82 16.73 28.16 -44.31
C PRO A 82 16.20 27.22 -45.42
N GLN A 83 15.11 26.51 -45.13
CA GLN A 83 14.00 26.39 -46.09
C GLN A 83 12.66 26.31 -45.34
N GLN A 84 11.60 26.84 -45.94
CA GLN A 84 10.27 26.99 -45.36
C GLN A 84 9.33 25.88 -45.81
N ALA A 85 8.51 25.35 -44.90
CA ALA A 85 7.18 24.85 -45.22
C ALA A 85 6.27 25.03 -43.99
N SER A 86 5.07 25.56 -44.22
CA SER A 86 4.13 26.04 -43.23
C SER A 86 3.24 24.95 -42.62
N GLY A 87 2.70 25.22 -41.42
CA GLY A 87 1.36 24.75 -41.05
C GLY A 87 1.25 23.89 -39.79
N LEU A 88 1.26 24.51 -38.59
CA LEU A 88 0.73 23.88 -37.38
C LEU A 88 0.01 24.89 -36.49
N ARG A 89 -1.22 24.54 -36.08
CA ARG A 89 -2.11 25.38 -35.28
C ARG A 89 -1.60 25.53 -33.85
N GLN A 90 -1.63 26.76 -33.34
CA GLN A 90 -1.49 27.01 -31.90
C GLN A 90 -2.76 26.55 -31.17
N ASN A 91 -2.59 25.83 -30.06
CA ASN A 91 -3.60 25.69 -29.01
C ASN A 91 -2.87 25.84 -27.68
N GLY A 92 -3.03 26.99 -27.03
CA GLY A 92 -2.33 27.32 -25.80
C GLY A 92 -2.76 26.42 -24.64
N LYS A 93 -1.80 25.75 -23.99
CA LYS A 93 -2.01 25.15 -22.67
C LYS A 93 -1.53 26.12 -21.61
N LYS A 94 -2.50 26.58 -20.81
CA LYS A 94 -2.32 27.39 -19.61
C LYS A 94 -1.53 26.56 -18.59
N TYR A 95 -0.29 26.95 -18.29
CA TYR A 95 0.41 26.42 -17.12
C TYR A 95 -0.35 26.87 -15.87
N ILE A 96 -0.55 25.94 -14.93
CA ILE A 96 -1.02 26.27 -13.58
C ILE A 96 0.23 26.36 -12.72
N ASP A 97 0.40 27.53 -12.12
CA ASP A 97 1.51 27.86 -11.23
C ASP A 97 1.38 27.11 -9.90
N HIS A 98 2.50 26.63 -9.37
CA HIS A 98 2.56 25.94 -8.07
C HIS A 98 3.15 26.90 -7.04
N GLY A 99 2.26 27.53 -6.27
CA GLY A 99 2.62 28.66 -5.42
C GLY A 99 3.57 28.34 -4.25
N ASN A 100 4.42 29.33 -3.98
CA ASN A 100 5.05 29.72 -2.71
C ASN A 100 5.10 28.66 -1.60
N LEU A 101 6.32 28.18 -1.36
CA LEU A 101 6.82 28.12 0.02
C LEU A 101 7.23 29.55 0.40
N GLY A 102 6.89 29.99 1.60
CA GLY A 102 7.24 31.33 2.07
C GLY A 102 8.63 31.33 2.70
N ASP A 103 9.50 32.20 2.21
CA ASP A 103 10.72 32.58 2.90
C ASP A 103 10.36 33.44 4.12
N GLY A 104 11.16 33.31 5.18
CA GLY A 104 11.06 34.11 6.38
C GLY A 104 12.41 34.74 6.65
N ASP A 105 12.52 36.03 6.39
CA ASP A 105 13.74 36.82 6.60
C ASP A 105 13.89 37.13 8.10
N ASP A 106 14.90 36.54 8.73
CA ASP A 106 15.46 36.97 10.02
C ASP A 106 16.89 37.48 9.75
N ASP A 107 17.00 38.75 9.37
CA ASP A 107 18.29 39.44 9.15
C ASP A 107 19.02 39.64 10.50
N ALA A 108 19.77 38.62 10.91
CA ALA A 108 20.79 38.76 11.94
C ALA A 108 22.09 39.24 11.29
N GLU A 109 22.54 40.46 11.61
CA GLU A 109 23.88 40.93 11.26
C GLU A 109 24.93 40.03 11.91
N VAL A 110 25.54 39.13 11.12
CA VAL A 110 26.69 38.33 11.52
C VAL A 110 27.94 39.17 11.27
N GLU A 111 28.64 39.56 12.34
CA GLU A 111 30.01 40.07 12.22
C GLU A 111 30.92 38.94 11.72
N GLU A 112 31.24 38.95 10.42
CA GLU A 112 32.24 38.05 9.84
C GLU A 112 33.64 38.44 10.34
N HIS A 113 34.09 37.80 11.42
CA HIS A 113 35.51 37.78 11.74
C HIS A 113 36.26 36.96 10.68
N PRO A 114 37.29 37.51 10.02
CA PRO A 114 38.04 36.78 9.00
C PRO A 114 38.77 35.61 9.65
N MET A 115 38.37 34.40 9.26
CA MET A 115 38.95 33.15 9.74
C MET A 115 40.47 33.15 9.50
N SER A 116 41.24 32.81 10.53
CA SER A 116 42.70 32.81 10.43
C SER A 116 43.20 31.72 9.48
N ILE A 117 44.37 31.93 8.89
CA ILE A 117 45.02 30.95 8.00
C ILE A 117 45.26 29.61 8.73
N GLU A 118 45.46 29.64 10.04
CA GLU A 118 45.60 28.46 10.90
C GLU A 118 44.27 27.72 11.09
N GLU A 119 43.16 28.41 11.38
CA GLU A 119 41.83 27.78 11.46
C GLU A 119 41.39 27.15 10.12
N ILE A 120 41.73 27.77 8.99
CA ILE A 120 41.50 27.21 7.65
C ILE A 120 42.30 25.91 7.46
N LYS A 121 43.57 25.87 7.89
CA LYS A 121 44.40 24.64 7.84
C LYS A 121 43.81 23.54 8.72
N ASP A 122 43.34 23.88 9.92
CA ASP A 122 42.74 22.91 10.85
C ASP A 122 41.43 22.33 10.31
N GLN A 123 40.59 23.15 9.66
CA GLN A 123 39.40 22.66 8.94
C GLN A 123 39.74 21.75 7.77
N HIS A 124 40.76 22.08 6.98
CA HIS A 124 41.24 21.21 5.89
C HIS A 124 41.82 19.89 6.41
N ALA A 125 42.55 19.90 7.53
CA ALA A 125 43.08 18.71 8.18
C ALA A 125 41.94 17.81 8.72
N ALA A 126 40.92 18.41 9.36
CA ALA A 126 39.75 17.69 9.83
C ALA A 126 38.94 17.06 8.68
N ALA A 127 38.74 17.78 7.57
CA ALA A 127 38.08 17.26 6.39
C ALA A 127 38.83 16.07 5.77
N ALA A 128 40.16 16.17 5.65
CA ALA A 128 40.99 15.08 5.14
C ALA A 128 40.97 13.83 6.05
N ALA A 129 40.89 14.01 7.37
CA ALA A 129 40.76 12.90 8.32
C ALA A 129 39.42 12.17 8.16
N VAL A 130 38.31 12.91 8.00
CA VAL A 130 36.97 12.33 7.74
C VAL A 130 36.95 11.57 6.40
N GLU A 131 37.59 12.11 5.36
CA GLU A 131 37.67 11.44 4.05
C GLU A 131 38.46 10.12 4.13
N GLN A 132 39.57 10.07 4.88
CA GLN A 132 40.30 8.82 5.12
C GLN A 132 39.47 7.82 5.93
N GLU A 133 38.76 8.24 6.98
CA GLU A 133 37.90 7.35 7.78
C GLU A 133 36.78 6.73 6.93
N ILE A 134 36.17 7.51 6.03
CA ILE A 134 35.17 7.02 5.06
C ILE A 134 35.82 6.01 4.09
N LEU A 135 37.02 6.30 3.58
CA LEU A 135 37.73 5.42 2.66
C LEU A 135 38.14 4.09 3.32
N GLU A 136 38.56 4.10 4.58
CA GLU A 136 38.88 2.90 5.35
C GLU A 136 37.63 2.06 5.67
N LYS A 137 36.52 2.70 6.06
CA LYS A 137 35.22 2.01 6.23
C LYS A 137 34.70 1.41 4.92
N SER A 138 34.91 2.08 3.79
CA SER A 138 34.56 1.52 2.47
C SER A 138 35.42 0.30 2.10
N LYS A 139 36.72 0.32 2.42
CA LYS A 139 37.62 -0.81 2.21
C LYS A 139 37.29 -2.00 3.11
N SER A 140 36.97 -1.76 4.39
CA SER A 140 36.60 -2.84 5.31
C SER A 140 35.27 -3.48 4.95
N GLN A 141 34.26 -2.69 4.55
CA GLN A 141 32.99 -3.22 4.04
C GLN A 141 33.21 -4.13 2.83
N LYS A 142 33.92 -3.65 1.78
CA LYS A 142 34.25 -4.48 0.61
C LYS A 142 35.02 -5.75 0.94
N GLN A 143 35.86 -5.74 1.98
CA GLN A 143 36.58 -6.92 2.42
C GLN A 143 35.66 -7.93 3.15
N VAL A 144 34.67 -7.46 3.91
CA VAL A 144 33.59 -8.30 4.47
C VAL A 144 32.78 -8.90 3.33
N ASP A 145 32.29 -8.09 2.40
CA ASP A 145 31.48 -8.53 1.25
C ASP A 145 32.22 -9.60 0.42
N SER A 146 33.52 -9.39 0.15
CA SER A 146 34.35 -10.36 -0.59
C SER A 146 34.54 -11.71 0.13
N LYS A 147 34.48 -11.72 1.48
CA LYS A 147 34.58 -12.95 2.28
C LYS A 147 33.26 -13.70 2.37
N VAL A 148 32.13 -12.99 2.39
CA VAL A 148 30.80 -13.61 2.32
C VAL A 148 30.67 -14.40 1.02
N VAL A 149 31.00 -13.80 -0.13
CA VAL A 149 30.96 -14.45 -1.46
C VAL A 149 31.86 -15.69 -1.56
N GLN A 150 32.93 -15.78 -0.75
CA GLN A 150 33.81 -16.96 -0.74
C GLN A 150 33.36 -18.08 0.23
N GLN A 151 32.32 -17.84 1.04
CA GLN A 151 31.82 -18.80 2.03
C GLN A 151 30.53 -19.52 1.61
N ASP A 152 29.89 -19.09 0.51
CA ASP A 152 28.60 -19.61 0.01
C ASP A 152 28.65 -21.01 -0.63
N HIS A 153 29.79 -21.70 -0.61
CA HIS A 153 29.87 -23.09 -1.10
C HIS A 153 29.31 -24.14 -0.13
N ASP A 154 28.94 -23.76 1.10
CA ASP A 154 28.27 -24.63 2.10
C ASP A 154 26.76 -24.33 2.22
N SER A 155 26.10 -24.05 1.09
CA SER A 155 24.71 -23.57 0.97
C SER A 155 23.61 -24.49 1.53
N SER A 156 23.95 -25.66 2.09
CA SER A 156 22.98 -26.55 2.77
C SER A 156 22.65 -26.15 4.21
N SER A 157 23.43 -25.25 4.84
CA SER A 157 23.19 -24.84 6.22
C SER A 157 22.18 -23.70 6.36
N THR A 158 22.11 -22.79 5.39
CA THR A 158 21.31 -21.55 5.46
C THR A 158 19.83 -21.77 5.19
N THR A 159 19.47 -22.70 4.28
CA THR A 159 18.07 -23.05 3.99
C THR A 159 17.33 -23.53 5.25
N ASN A 160 17.98 -24.38 6.06
CA ASN A 160 17.43 -24.84 7.35
C ASN A 160 17.11 -23.71 8.33
N GLU A 161 17.79 -22.56 8.24
CA GLU A 161 17.50 -21.44 9.14
C GLU A 161 16.17 -20.76 8.82
N TYR A 162 15.80 -20.61 7.55
CA TYR A 162 14.57 -19.94 7.16
C TYR A 162 13.31 -20.76 7.47
N PHE A 163 13.40 -22.10 7.35
CA PHE A 163 12.28 -22.98 7.64
C PHE A 163 11.81 -22.98 9.11
N LYS A 164 12.65 -22.54 10.07
CA LYS A 164 12.26 -22.46 11.48
C LYS A 164 11.07 -21.51 11.75
N TYR A 165 10.81 -20.56 10.85
CA TYR A 165 9.71 -19.60 10.94
C TYR A 165 8.41 -20.07 10.26
N LYS A 166 8.43 -21.22 9.56
CA LYS A 166 7.31 -21.74 8.76
C LYS A 166 6.46 -22.71 9.59
N VAL A 167 5.54 -22.17 10.38
CA VAL A 167 4.49 -22.97 11.04
C VAL A 167 3.33 -23.17 10.06
N SER A 168 2.88 -24.42 9.87
CA SER A 168 1.71 -24.70 9.03
C SER A 168 0.46 -24.02 9.59
N THR A 169 -0.22 -23.22 8.77
CA THR A 169 -1.46 -22.54 9.16
C THR A 169 -2.54 -23.54 9.60
N LYS A 170 -2.58 -24.74 9.00
CA LYS A 170 -3.48 -25.85 9.39
C LYS A 170 -3.19 -26.39 10.82
N THR A 171 -1.94 -26.30 11.27
CA THR A 171 -1.54 -26.70 12.63
C THR A 171 -1.78 -25.57 13.65
N PHE A 172 -1.66 -24.32 13.21
CA PHE A 172 -1.93 -23.13 14.03
C PHE A 172 -3.44 -22.96 14.30
N LEU A 173 -4.26 -23.04 13.25
CA LEU A 173 -5.72 -22.88 13.32
C LEU A 173 -6.40 -24.14 13.90
N LYS A 174 -6.42 -24.24 15.23
CA LYS A 174 -7.15 -25.32 15.94
C LYS A 174 -8.67 -25.25 15.77
N LYS A 175 -9.20 -24.05 15.56
CA LYS A 175 -10.61 -23.75 15.29
C LYS A 175 -10.68 -22.43 14.52
N SER A 176 -11.56 -22.35 13.52
CA SER A 176 -11.85 -21.10 12.81
C SER A 176 -12.54 -20.08 13.73
N LEU A 177 -12.13 -18.81 13.70
CA LEU A 177 -12.94 -17.73 14.29
C LEU A 177 -14.26 -17.55 13.53
N PHE A 178 -14.21 -17.63 12.19
CA PHE A 178 -15.35 -17.38 11.32
C PHE A 178 -16.25 -18.61 11.17
N ASN A 179 -17.56 -18.39 11.18
CA ASN A 179 -18.56 -19.41 10.91
C ASN A 179 -18.58 -19.72 9.39
N LYS A 180 -18.62 -21.01 9.03
CA LYS A 180 -18.74 -21.46 7.64
C LYS A 180 -20.19 -21.50 7.14
N GLU A 181 -21.16 -21.41 8.05
CA GLU A 181 -22.60 -21.44 7.76
C GLU A 181 -23.25 -20.06 7.78
N ALA A 182 -22.52 -19.02 8.23
CA ALA A 182 -23.03 -17.65 8.21
C ALA A 182 -23.13 -17.15 6.77
N ILE A 183 -24.13 -16.30 6.47
CA ILE A 183 -24.15 -15.60 5.18
C ILE A 183 -23.00 -14.59 5.20
N HIS A 184 -22.25 -14.56 4.11
CA HIS A 184 -21.05 -13.75 3.99
C HIS A 184 -21.35 -12.39 3.37
N ASP A 185 -20.81 -11.35 4.01
CA ASP A 185 -21.05 -9.96 3.64
C ASP A 185 -19.98 -9.44 2.67
N GLN A 186 -20.28 -8.32 2.03
CA GLN A 186 -19.30 -7.54 1.27
C GLN A 186 -18.99 -6.23 1.98
N VAL A 187 -17.74 -5.78 1.90
CA VAL A 187 -17.28 -4.53 2.52
C VAL A 187 -17.86 -3.32 1.79
N VAL A 188 -19.02 -2.84 2.25
CA VAL A 188 -19.70 -1.63 1.76
C VAL A 188 -19.30 -0.40 2.57
N LYS A 189 -18.18 0.21 2.20
CA LYS A 189 -17.67 1.43 2.85
C LYS A 189 -18.32 2.70 2.28
N LYS A 190 -18.78 3.59 3.16
CA LYS A 190 -19.42 4.88 2.83
C LYS A 190 -18.55 6.07 3.25
N ASP A 191 -18.69 7.21 2.57
CA ASP A 191 -18.06 8.47 2.95
C ASP A 191 -18.80 9.15 4.13
N LYS A 192 -18.26 10.28 4.63
CA LYS A 192 -18.87 11.06 5.71
C LYS A 192 -20.25 11.66 5.38
N LYS A 193 -20.68 11.61 4.11
CA LYS A 193 -21.98 12.08 3.62
C LYS A 193 -22.93 10.90 3.33
N GLY A 194 -22.49 9.66 3.56
CA GLY A 194 -23.25 8.44 3.28
C GLY A 194 -23.13 7.91 1.84
N ASN A 195 -22.33 8.56 0.97
CA ASN A 195 -22.11 8.08 -0.40
C ASN A 195 -21.32 6.77 -0.38
N ILE A 196 -21.72 5.80 -1.20
CA ILE A 196 -21.02 4.52 -1.34
C ILE A 196 -19.67 4.77 -2.02
N LEU A 197 -18.59 4.31 -1.38
CA LEU A 197 -17.21 4.35 -1.90
C LEU A 197 -16.73 2.97 -2.37
N HIS A 198 -17.31 1.91 -1.81
CA HIS A 198 -17.16 0.51 -2.24
C HIS A 198 -18.54 -0.09 -2.48
N ASN A 199 -18.77 -0.50 -3.71
CA ASN A 199 -20.03 -1.11 -4.11
C ASN A 199 -19.98 -2.60 -3.78
N ALA A 200 -21.11 -3.17 -3.41
CA ALA A 200 -21.26 -4.61 -3.51
C ALA A 200 -21.31 -5.01 -4.99
N ILE A 201 -20.68 -6.13 -5.35
CA ILE A 201 -20.68 -6.71 -6.68
C ILE A 201 -21.35 -8.08 -6.52
N HIS A 202 -22.61 -8.20 -6.94
CA HIS A 202 -23.37 -9.45 -6.87
C HIS A 202 -23.41 -10.22 -8.19
N ALA A 203 -23.02 -9.55 -9.28
CA ALA A 203 -22.92 -10.10 -10.61
C ALA A 203 -21.61 -9.64 -11.25
N VAL A 204 -20.98 -10.50 -12.06
CA VAL A 204 -19.94 -10.09 -13.01
C VAL A 204 -20.24 -10.69 -14.37
N ARG A 205 -20.23 -9.80 -15.35
CA ARG A 205 -20.57 -10.06 -16.75
C ARG A 205 -19.39 -9.76 -17.65
N LYS A 206 -19.47 -10.20 -18.90
CA LYS A 206 -18.50 -9.90 -19.95
C LYS A 206 -18.17 -8.40 -20.04
N GLU A 207 -19.15 -7.53 -19.92
CA GLU A 207 -18.95 -6.07 -20.01
C GLU A 207 -18.04 -5.54 -18.89
N ASP A 208 -18.16 -6.08 -17.67
CA ASP A 208 -17.31 -5.71 -16.53
C ASP A 208 -15.85 -6.12 -16.75
N LEU A 209 -15.59 -7.18 -17.53
CA LEU A 209 -14.24 -7.63 -17.89
C LEU A 209 -13.62 -6.74 -18.99
N GLU A 210 -14.42 -6.27 -19.94
CA GLU A 210 -13.98 -5.36 -21.01
C GLU A 210 -13.51 -4.01 -20.43
N ASP A 211 -14.24 -3.46 -19.45
CA ASP A 211 -13.84 -2.25 -18.70
C ASP A 211 -12.53 -2.43 -17.90
N LEU A 212 -12.12 -3.68 -17.64
CA LEU A 212 -10.89 -4.04 -16.95
C LEU A 212 -9.74 -4.39 -17.91
N ASN A 213 -9.99 -4.34 -19.24
CA ASN A 213 -9.06 -4.73 -20.30
C ASN A 213 -8.57 -6.19 -20.11
N ILE A 214 -9.48 -7.09 -19.73
CA ILE A 214 -9.23 -8.52 -19.64
C ILE A 214 -9.65 -9.16 -20.97
N PRO A 215 -8.78 -9.94 -21.65
CA PRO A 215 -9.15 -10.65 -22.87
C PRO A 215 -10.29 -11.64 -22.60
N ILE A 216 -11.38 -11.54 -23.37
CA ILE A 216 -12.47 -12.51 -23.33
C ILE A 216 -12.06 -13.75 -24.14
N PRO A 217 -12.12 -14.97 -23.59
CA PRO A 217 -11.80 -16.19 -24.34
C PRO A 217 -12.73 -16.42 -25.54
N ASP A 218 -12.17 -16.85 -26.67
CA ASP A 218 -12.94 -17.24 -27.85
C ASP A 218 -13.89 -18.42 -27.55
N GLY A 219 -15.03 -18.46 -28.24
CA GLY A 219 -16.02 -19.54 -28.09
C GLY A 219 -16.86 -19.53 -26.81
N TRP A 220 -16.72 -18.48 -25.96
CA TRP A 220 -17.51 -18.32 -24.72
C TRP A 220 -19.03 -18.42 -24.95
N ASN A 221 -19.52 -17.96 -26.10
CA ASN A 221 -20.94 -17.98 -26.48
C ASN A 221 -21.46 -19.37 -26.88
N THR A 222 -20.58 -20.34 -27.13
CA THR A 222 -20.89 -21.74 -27.44
C THR A 222 -20.58 -22.70 -26.30
N THR A 223 -19.86 -22.24 -25.27
CA THR A 223 -19.43 -23.06 -24.13
C THR A 223 -20.56 -23.14 -23.10
N THR A 224 -20.80 -24.33 -22.53
CA THR A 224 -21.78 -24.46 -21.44
C THR A 224 -21.21 -23.95 -20.12
N MET A 225 -22.07 -23.61 -19.16
CA MET A 225 -21.59 -23.24 -17.81
C MET A 225 -20.87 -24.40 -17.13
N GLU A 226 -21.33 -25.64 -17.32
CA GLU A 226 -20.68 -26.85 -16.79
C GLU A 226 -19.25 -27.02 -17.33
N ASP A 227 -19.05 -26.84 -18.64
CA ASP A 227 -17.72 -26.89 -19.26
C ASP A 227 -16.80 -25.74 -18.79
N ALA A 228 -17.37 -24.55 -18.59
CA ALA A 228 -16.63 -23.38 -18.13
C ALA A 228 -16.12 -23.55 -16.68
N LEU A 229 -16.97 -24.08 -15.80
CA LEU A 229 -16.67 -24.32 -14.38
C LEU A 229 -15.55 -25.34 -14.18
N LYS A 230 -15.34 -26.27 -15.13
CA LYS A 230 -14.42 -27.40 -15.00
C LYS A 230 -12.98 -27.00 -14.67
N GLY A 231 -12.54 -27.33 -13.46
CA GLY A 231 -11.22 -26.98 -12.92
C GLY A 231 -11.11 -25.55 -12.40
N ARG A 232 -12.22 -24.83 -12.24
CA ARG A 232 -12.33 -23.45 -11.71
C ARG A 232 -13.28 -23.36 -10.51
N GLU A 233 -13.87 -24.48 -10.12
CA GLU A 233 -14.86 -24.60 -9.05
C GLU A 233 -14.37 -23.92 -7.76
N PRO A 234 -13.12 -24.11 -7.28
CA PRO A 234 -12.64 -23.44 -6.06
C PRO A 234 -12.61 -21.92 -6.14
N LEU A 235 -12.34 -21.34 -7.33
CA LEU A 235 -12.36 -19.89 -7.51
C LEU A 235 -13.78 -19.34 -7.57
N VAL A 236 -14.69 -20.08 -8.18
CA VAL A 236 -16.11 -19.74 -8.23
C VAL A 236 -16.76 -19.88 -6.85
N ASP A 237 -16.37 -20.89 -6.06
CA ASP A 237 -16.79 -21.05 -4.68
C ASP A 237 -16.35 -19.86 -3.82
N ILE A 238 -15.09 -19.40 -3.96
CA ILE A 238 -14.60 -18.17 -3.29
C ILE A 238 -15.44 -16.93 -3.69
N LEU A 239 -15.91 -16.85 -4.93
CA LEU A 239 -16.73 -15.72 -5.41
C LEU A 239 -18.17 -15.80 -4.93
N HIS A 240 -18.79 -16.97 -4.91
CA HIS A 240 -20.10 -17.21 -4.28
C HIS A 240 -20.05 -16.91 -2.78
N ASP A 241 -18.98 -17.35 -2.11
CA ASP A 241 -18.67 -17.07 -0.71
C ASP A 241 -18.41 -15.58 -0.46
N ALA A 242 -17.90 -14.85 -1.46
CA ALA A 242 -17.84 -13.39 -1.46
C ALA A 242 -19.17 -12.70 -1.86
N GLY A 243 -20.27 -13.44 -2.02
CA GLY A 243 -21.58 -12.87 -2.37
C GLY A 243 -21.74 -12.46 -3.85
N VAL A 244 -20.83 -12.87 -4.73
CA VAL A 244 -20.95 -12.73 -6.19
C VAL A 244 -21.71 -13.95 -6.73
N GLN A 245 -23.02 -13.83 -6.91
CA GLN A 245 -23.93 -14.94 -7.21
C GLN A 245 -24.19 -15.15 -8.72
N GLU A 246 -24.09 -14.10 -9.53
CA GLU A 246 -24.29 -14.17 -10.98
C GLU A 246 -22.94 -14.06 -11.72
N LEU A 247 -22.40 -15.18 -12.18
CA LEU A 247 -21.25 -15.20 -13.09
C LEU A 247 -21.71 -15.69 -14.47
N ASP A 248 -21.35 -14.97 -15.54
CA ASP A 248 -21.55 -15.47 -16.91
C ASP A 248 -20.41 -16.38 -17.38
N VAL A 249 -20.62 -17.06 -18.51
CA VAL A 249 -19.66 -18.01 -19.07
C VAL A 249 -18.32 -17.34 -19.42
N ALA A 250 -18.32 -16.08 -19.85
CA ALA A 250 -17.10 -15.34 -20.15
C ALA A 250 -16.31 -14.99 -18.87
N ALA A 251 -17.01 -14.59 -17.81
CA ALA A 251 -16.44 -14.34 -16.49
C ALA A 251 -15.78 -15.60 -15.92
N VAL A 252 -16.47 -16.74 -15.96
CA VAL A 252 -15.92 -18.02 -15.50
C VAL A 252 -14.74 -18.46 -16.37
N LEU A 253 -14.84 -18.40 -17.71
CA LEU A 253 -13.74 -18.81 -18.58
C LEU A 253 -12.47 -17.94 -18.42
N SER A 254 -12.63 -16.66 -18.08
CA SER A 254 -11.51 -15.73 -17.84
C SER A 254 -10.77 -16.00 -16.53
N LEU A 255 -11.40 -16.67 -15.55
CA LEU A 255 -10.69 -17.16 -14.38
C LEU A 255 -9.63 -18.21 -14.78
N PRO A 256 -8.46 -18.22 -14.14
CA PRO A 256 -7.50 -19.30 -14.31
C PRO A 256 -8.08 -20.60 -13.74
N LYS A 257 -7.53 -21.74 -14.14
CA LYS A 257 -7.84 -23.01 -13.47
C LYS A 257 -7.09 -23.11 -12.14
N TRP A 258 -7.64 -23.88 -11.21
CA TRP A 258 -7.08 -24.05 -9.88
C TRP A 258 -5.73 -24.80 -9.87
N ASP A 259 -5.50 -25.68 -10.86
CA ASP A 259 -4.18 -26.32 -11.08
C ASP A 259 -3.11 -25.30 -11.45
N VAL A 260 -3.43 -24.25 -12.22
CA VAL A 260 -2.52 -23.12 -12.51
C VAL A 260 -2.25 -22.30 -11.26
N VAL A 261 -3.28 -21.98 -10.46
CA VAL A 261 -3.12 -21.21 -9.21
C VAL A 261 -2.24 -21.95 -8.21
N THR A 262 -2.49 -23.25 -8.00
CA THR A 262 -1.70 -24.10 -7.09
C THR A 262 -0.30 -24.41 -7.64
N LYS A 263 -0.11 -24.51 -8.96
CA LYS A 263 1.23 -24.53 -9.59
C LYS A 263 2.00 -23.23 -9.30
N LEU A 264 1.34 -22.07 -9.21
CA LEU A 264 2.02 -20.79 -8.96
C LEU A 264 2.37 -20.55 -7.47
N TYR A 265 1.49 -20.97 -6.54
CA TYR A 265 1.53 -20.54 -5.14
C TYR A 265 1.38 -21.68 -4.10
N GLY A 266 1.35 -22.94 -4.52
CA GLY A 266 1.12 -24.10 -3.65
C GLY A 266 -0.35 -24.41 -3.38
N ASP A 267 -0.62 -25.61 -2.86
CA ASP A 267 -1.95 -26.12 -2.44
C ASP A 267 -2.08 -26.25 -0.91
N ASN A 268 -1.05 -25.82 -0.17
CA ASN A 268 -0.94 -26.03 1.28
C ASN A 268 -1.86 -25.11 2.11
N GLY A 269 -2.48 -24.11 1.49
CA GLY A 269 -3.19 -23.01 2.14
C GLY A 269 -2.31 -21.76 2.25
N PRO A 270 -2.71 -20.76 3.05
CA PRO A 270 -1.98 -19.49 3.11
C PRO A 270 -0.62 -19.63 3.80
N VAL A 271 0.40 -18.99 3.23
CA VAL A 271 1.76 -18.95 3.76
C VAL A 271 1.90 -17.74 4.70
N ILE A 272 2.06 -18.03 5.98
CA ILE A 272 2.14 -17.04 7.06
C ILE A 272 3.41 -17.31 7.87
N ILE A 273 4.41 -16.46 7.69
CA ILE A 273 5.70 -16.58 8.38
C ILE A 273 5.65 -15.80 9.69
N GLY A 274 6.19 -16.36 10.77
CA GLY A 274 6.25 -15.72 12.10
C GLY A 274 5.10 -16.10 13.05
N LEU A 275 4.27 -17.09 12.70
CA LEU A 275 3.20 -17.64 13.56
C LEU A 275 3.73 -18.22 14.89
N ASP A 276 5.00 -18.60 14.94
CA ASP A 276 5.73 -18.99 16.16
C ASP A 276 5.85 -17.82 17.16
N THR A 277 5.89 -16.57 16.68
CA THR A 277 6.05 -15.37 17.52
C THR A 277 4.73 -14.87 18.14
N CYS A 278 3.57 -15.40 17.73
CA CYS A 278 2.26 -14.98 18.22
C CYS A 278 2.12 -15.09 19.74
N LYS A 279 2.60 -16.20 20.31
CA LYS A 279 2.56 -16.43 21.76
C LYS A 279 3.36 -15.36 22.52
N GLN A 280 4.57 -15.06 22.03
CA GLN A 280 5.41 -14.00 22.60
C GLN A 280 4.70 -12.64 22.57
N PHE A 281 4.04 -12.30 21.45
CA PHE A 281 3.28 -11.05 21.35
C PHE A 281 2.15 -10.97 22.39
N GLN A 282 1.32 -12.01 22.47
CA GLN A 282 0.18 -12.08 23.40
C GLN A 282 0.59 -12.07 24.88
N GLU A 283 1.72 -12.69 25.23
CA GLU A 283 2.22 -12.75 26.62
C GLU A 283 2.99 -11.50 27.06
N THR A 284 3.59 -10.75 26.13
CA THR A 284 4.41 -9.57 26.45
C THR A 284 3.67 -8.24 26.36
N ILE A 285 2.62 -8.13 25.53
CA ILE A 285 1.90 -6.87 25.30
C ILE A 285 0.56 -6.88 26.05
N PRO A 286 0.26 -5.87 26.90
CA PRO A 286 -1.04 -5.75 27.54
C PRO A 286 -2.18 -5.73 26.52
N LEU A 287 -3.22 -6.55 26.75
CA LEU A 287 -4.34 -6.72 25.80
C LEU A 287 -5.09 -5.41 25.49
N ASP A 288 -5.08 -4.44 26.42
CA ASP A 288 -5.68 -3.11 26.25
C ASP A 288 -4.75 -2.08 25.57
N GLN A 289 -3.57 -2.53 25.11
CA GLN A 289 -2.59 -1.75 24.35
C GLN A 289 -2.14 -2.44 23.05
N ALA A 290 -2.40 -3.73 22.88
CA ALA A 290 -2.06 -4.52 21.69
C ALA A 290 -2.85 -4.06 20.44
N SER A 291 -2.15 -3.88 19.32
CA SER A 291 -2.77 -3.53 18.03
C SER A 291 -2.08 -4.24 16.87
N ILE A 292 -2.76 -4.30 15.72
CA ILE A 292 -2.20 -4.80 14.46
C ILE A 292 -1.93 -3.61 13.55
N GLY A 293 -0.76 -3.53 12.95
CA GLY A 293 -0.41 -2.48 11.98
C GLY A 293 0.15 -3.07 10.70
N ILE A 294 -0.20 -2.50 9.55
CA ILE A 294 0.23 -3.03 8.25
C ILE A 294 1.56 -2.43 7.79
N ALA A 295 2.42 -3.28 7.25
CA ALA A 295 3.63 -2.93 6.53
C ALA A 295 3.67 -3.63 5.17
N GLY A 296 4.61 -3.23 4.31
CA GLY A 296 4.87 -3.85 3.01
C GLY A 296 5.42 -2.84 2.01
N LEU A 297 6.06 -3.31 0.94
CA LEU A 297 6.50 -2.44 -0.16
C LEU A 297 5.33 -1.67 -0.80
N PHE A 298 5.64 -0.69 -1.64
CA PHE A 298 4.62 -0.07 -2.49
C PHE A 298 3.93 -1.12 -3.37
N ASN A 299 2.64 -0.96 -3.66
CA ASN A 299 1.81 -1.89 -4.46
C ASN A 299 1.63 -3.34 -3.93
N THR A 300 2.01 -3.70 -2.70
CA THR A 300 1.83 -5.08 -2.18
C THR A 300 0.44 -5.39 -1.60
N GLY A 301 -0.54 -4.52 -1.80
CA GLY A 301 -1.89 -4.73 -1.27
C GLY A 301 -2.09 -4.37 0.21
N THR A 302 -1.24 -3.48 0.77
CA THR A 302 -1.43 -2.92 2.11
C THR A 302 -2.82 -2.31 2.35
N ASN A 303 -3.42 -1.68 1.33
CA ASN A 303 -4.77 -1.09 1.43
C ASN A 303 -5.89 -2.15 1.55
N PRO A 304 -6.02 -3.15 0.65
CA PRO A 304 -7.04 -4.19 0.82
C PRO A 304 -6.83 -5.00 2.10
N MET A 305 -5.59 -5.32 2.49
CA MET A 305 -5.33 -5.98 3.79
C MET A 305 -5.90 -5.19 4.97
N ASN A 306 -5.76 -3.85 4.95
CA ASN A 306 -6.36 -3.01 5.98
C ASN A 306 -7.88 -3.11 6.02
N MET A 307 -8.52 -3.13 4.85
CA MET A 307 -9.98 -3.28 4.80
C MET A 307 -10.42 -4.65 5.32
N TYR A 308 -9.73 -5.72 4.95
CA TYR A 308 -10.03 -7.05 5.49
C TYR A 308 -9.88 -7.09 7.02
N LEU A 309 -8.80 -6.55 7.58
CA LEU A 309 -8.63 -6.50 9.05
C LEU A 309 -9.63 -5.57 9.74
N GLU A 310 -9.86 -4.36 9.21
CA GLU A 310 -10.85 -3.40 9.74
C GLU A 310 -12.26 -3.98 9.82
N GLU A 311 -12.66 -4.87 8.90
CA GLU A 311 -14.03 -5.36 8.79
C GLU A 311 -14.23 -6.76 9.41
N ASN A 312 -13.17 -7.55 9.59
CA ASN A 312 -13.26 -8.95 10.07
C ASN A 312 -12.68 -9.20 11.46
N CYS A 313 -11.67 -8.43 11.90
CA CYS A 313 -10.97 -8.67 13.17
C CYS A 313 -11.17 -7.51 14.14
N ILE A 314 -11.29 -7.82 15.44
CA ILE A 314 -11.30 -6.82 16.52
C ILE A 314 -10.47 -7.29 17.72
N MET A 315 -9.73 -6.35 18.33
CA MET A 315 -9.11 -6.54 19.64
C MET A 315 -10.10 -6.11 20.74
N PRO A 316 -10.78 -7.05 21.44
CA PRO A 316 -11.95 -6.72 22.26
C PRO A 316 -11.63 -5.86 23.50
N HIS A 317 -10.36 -5.82 23.92
CA HIS A 317 -9.89 -5.03 25.04
C HIS A 317 -9.51 -3.58 24.66
N ILE A 318 -9.39 -3.27 23.35
CA ILE A 318 -8.95 -1.97 22.84
C ILE A 318 -10.12 -0.99 22.71
N LYS A 319 -10.22 -0.06 23.68
CA LYS A 319 -11.29 0.95 23.73
C LYS A 319 -10.94 2.31 23.14
N ARG A 320 -9.64 2.59 22.93
CA ARG A 320 -9.13 3.93 22.54
C ARG A 320 -8.76 4.06 21.07
N GLU A 321 -8.44 2.95 20.41
CA GLU A 321 -8.04 2.98 19.00
C GLU A 321 -9.25 2.88 18.08
N ARG A 322 -9.17 3.57 16.95
CA ARG A 322 -10.16 3.42 15.89
C ARG A 322 -10.11 1.99 15.35
N HIS A 323 -11.24 1.50 14.87
CA HIS A 323 -11.38 0.14 14.33
C HIS A 323 -11.00 -0.99 15.33
N GLY A 324 -10.91 -0.69 16.64
CA GLY A 324 -10.69 -1.70 17.68
C GLY A 324 -9.34 -2.40 17.57
N GLY A 325 -8.26 -1.62 17.49
CA GLY A 325 -6.88 -2.12 17.44
C GLY A 325 -6.37 -2.46 16.04
N MET A 326 -7.17 -2.29 14.98
CA MET A 326 -6.73 -2.45 13.59
C MET A 326 -6.22 -1.11 13.05
N ARG A 327 -4.92 -1.02 12.71
CA ARG A 327 -4.28 0.22 12.23
C ARG A 327 -3.96 0.15 10.74
N PHE A 328 -4.28 1.24 10.04
CA PHE A 328 -3.94 1.46 8.62
C PHE A 328 -2.46 1.24 8.27
N GLN A 329 -1.57 1.44 9.24
CA GLN A 329 -0.14 1.20 9.09
C GLN A 329 0.52 0.94 10.46
N VAL A 330 1.71 0.37 10.43
CA VAL A 330 2.64 0.38 11.55
C VAL A 330 3.05 1.83 11.93
N PRO A 331 3.33 2.14 13.23
CA PRO A 331 3.70 3.48 13.68
C PRO A 331 4.93 4.12 13.02
N TRP A 332 5.81 3.32 12.43
CA TRP A 332 6.98 3.80 11.69
C TRP A 332 6.71 3.98 10.19
N GLY A 333 5.48 3.78 9.72
CA GLY A 333 5.03 3.97 8.34
C GLY A 333 5.07 2.69 7.52
N LYS A 334 3.97 2.39 6.81
CA LYS A 334 3.78 1.08 6.14
C LYS A 334 4.86 0.67 5.13
N HIS A 335 5.49 1.61 4.45
CA HIS A 335 6.51 1.33 3.42
C HIS A 335 7.95 1.40 3.93
N VAL A 336 8.15 1.67 5.22
CA VAL A 336 9.46 1.90 5.83
C VAL A 336 10.09 0.55 6.23
N PRO A 337 11.40 0.34 5.93
CA PRO A 337 12.11 -0.89 6.32
C PRO A 337 12.14 -1.09 7.83
N ALA A 338 12.20 -2.35 8.27
CA ALA A 338 12.16 -2.74 9.69
C ALA A 338 13.27 -2.11 10.54
N SER A 339 14.49 -2.00 10.01
CA SER A 339 15.65 -1.41 10.71
C SER A 339 15.42 0.04 11.16
N TRP A 340 14.48 0.75 10.54
CA TRP A 340 14.15 2.14 10.88
C TRP A 340 12.95 2.29 11.82
N LYS A 341 12.38 1.18 12.32
CA LYS A 341 11.25 1.15 13.26
C LYS A 341 11.41 2.18 14.39
N TRP A 342 12.58 2.22 15.01
CA TRP A 342 12.83 3.07 16.17
C TRP A 342 13.02 4.55 15.77
N ASN A 343 13.77 4.81 14.69
CA ASN A 343 14.18 6.16 14.28
C ASN A 343 13.20 6.88 13.34
N ASN A 344 12.16 6.21 12.86
CA ASN A 344 11.10 6.80 12.06
C ASN A 344 9.72 6.66 12.73
N THR A 345 8.92 7.72 12.71
CA THR A 345 7.53 7.70 13.21
C THR A 345 6.64 8.42 12.19
N ALA A 346 5.52 7.81 11.83
CA ALA A 346 4.65 8.29 10.77
C ALA A 346 3.55 9.20 11.32
N GLY A 347 3.54 10.46 10.88
CA GLY A 347 2.44 11.41 11.12
C GLY A 347 1.98 11.46 12.58
N ASN A 348 0.75 10.98 12.82
CA ASN A 348 0.06 11.06 14.12
C ASN A 348 0.45 9.96 15.12
N ASP A 349 1.31 9.01 14.73
CA ASP A 349 1.66 7.85 15.58
C ASP A 349 2.73 8.16 16.65
N GLN A 350 3.09 9.43 16.88
CA GLN A 350 4.13 9.86 17.85
C GLN A 350 3.92 9.33 19.27
N ASN A 351 2.66 9.19 19.70
CA ASN A 351 2.29 8.71 21.04
C ASN A 351 2.00 7.20 21.08
N THR A 352 2.28 6.47 20.00
CA THR A 352 2.01 5.02 19.93
C THR A 352 3.26 4.24 20.31
N ASN A 353 3.15 3.37 21.31
CA ASN A 353 4.25 2.49 21.66
C ASN A 353 4.48 1.44 20.56
N LYS A 354 5.63 1.54 19.87
CA LYS A 354 5.98 0.68 18.72
C LYS A 354 6.27 -0.78 19.10
N THR A 355 6.43 -1.11 20.39
CA THR A 355 6.48 -2.51 20.85
C THR A 355 5.11 -3.17 20.83
N ASN A 356 4.04 -2.40 21.01
CA ASN A 356 2.68 -2.91 21.23
C ASN A 356 1.91 -3.17 19.92
N VAL A 357 2.58 -3.06 18.78
CA VAL A 357 1.98 -3.24 17.46
C VAL A 357 2.58 -4.48 16.81
N LEU A 358 1.74 -5.46 16.49
CA LEU A 358 2.10 -6.60 15.64
C LEU A 358 2.10 -6.13 14.18
N PRO A 359 3.26 -6.11 13.49
CA PRO A 359 3.31 -5.76 12.09
C PRO A 359 2.86 -6.96 11.23
N VAL A 360 1.85 -6.74 10.39
CA VAL A 360 1.46 -7.64 9.29
C VAL A 360 2.08 -7.10 8.01
N VAL A 361 3.12 -7.80 7.55
CA VAL A 361 3.97 -7.42 6.43
C VAL A 361 3.45 -8.08 5.16
N MET A 362 2.90 -7.27 4.25
CA MET A 362 2.42 -7.71 2.94
C MET A 362 3.60 -7.96 2.01
N VAL A 363 3.86 -9.24 1.75
CA VAL A 363 4.70 -9.77 0.68
C VAL A 363 3.84 -9.95 -0.57
N ARG A 364 4.44 -9.92 -1.75
CA ARG A 364 3.76 -10.13 -3.03
C ARG A 364 4.74 -10.79 -4.00
N ASP A 365 4.22 -11.64 -4.89
CA ASP A 365 5.01 -12.27 -5.96
C ASP A 365 5.89 -11.22 -6.66
N PRO A 366 7.22 -11.41 -6.71
CA PRO A 366 8.13 -10.33 -7.10
C PRO A 366 7.92 -9.91 -8.56
N TYR A 367 7.69 -10.85 -9.48
CA TYR A 367 7.44 -10.56 -10.90
C TYR A 367 6.17 -9.70 -11.07
N SER A 368 5.07 -10.13 -10.46
CA SER A 368 3.79 -9.42 -10.45
C SER A 368 3.86 -8.08 -9.71
N TRP A 369 4.74 -7.94 -8.72
CA TRP A 369 5.01 -6.70 -7.99
C TRP A 369 5.80 -5.71 -8.84
N MET A 370 6.89 -6.13 -9.50
CA MET A 370 7.73 -5.26 -10.32
C MET A 370 6.94 -4.62 -11.48
N GLN A 371 6.06 -5.39 -12.15
CA GLN A 371 5.12 -4.83 -13.13
C GLN A 371 4.18 -3.76 -12.54
N SER A 372 3.78 -3.90 -11.27
CA SER A 372 2.90 -2.92 -10.62
C SER A 372 3.64 -1.62 -10.30
N MET A 373 4.94 -1.71 -10.01
CA MET A 373 5.84 -0.57 -9.86
C MET A 373 6.00 0.22 -11.17
N CYS A 374 5.95 -0.44 -12.34
CA CYS A 374 5.92 0.26 -13.63
C CYS A 374 4.74 1.23 -13.75
N LYS A 375 3.54 0.81 -13.31
CA LYS A 375 2.32 1.63 -13.35
C LYS A 375 2.36 2.75 -12.32
N HIS A 376 2.82 2.46 -11.10
CA HIS A 376 2.96 3.44 -10.02
C HIS A 376 4.27 3.20 -9.24
N PRO A 377 5.36 3.95 -9.53
CA PRO A 377 6.65 3.77 -8.86
C PRO A 377 6.71 4.42 -7.46
N TYR A 378 5.73 5.27 -7.13
CA TYR A 378 5.70 6.09 -5.91
C TYR A 378 6.99 6.91 -5.74
N THR A 379 7.79 6.63 -4.70
CA THR A 379 9.05 7.32 -4.42
C THR A 379 10.30 6.57 -4.90
N ALA A 380 10.11 5.39 -5.50
CA ALA A 380 11.18 4.65 -6.18
C ALA A 380 11.49 5.28 -7.54
N LYS A 381 12.77 5.29 -7.92
CA LYS A 381 13.29 5.81 -9.17
C LYS A 381 14.34 4.84 -9.72
N TRP A 382 14.21 4.48 -10.98
CA TRP A 382 15.18 3.70 -11.75
C TRP A 382 15.00 4.01 -13.24
N LEU A 383 15.91 3.55 -14.09
CA LEU A 383 15.79 3.69 -15.54
C LEU A 383 14.61 2.85 -16.04
N ARG A 384 13.71 3.44 -16.82
CA ARG A 384 12.50 2.77 -17.36
C ARG A 384 12.34 3.08 -18.85
N PRO A 385 13.03 2.35 -19.74
CA PRO A 385 12.90 2.55 -21.17
C PRO A 385 11.46 2.29 -21.64
N LYS A 386 11.00 3.01 -22.66
CA LYS A 386 9.62 2.85 -23.16
C LYS A 386 9.48 1.46 -23.81
N GLY A 387 8.61 0.61 -23.25
CA GLY A 387 8.40 -0.76 -23.73
C GLY A 387 9.26 -1.80 -23.01
N HIS A 388 10.13 -1.39 -22.08
CA HIS A 388 10.92 -2.28 -21.24
C HIS A 388 10.76 -1.86 -19.78
N CYS A 389 9.80 -2.48 -19.11
CA CYS A 389 9.56 -2.26 -17.69
C CYS A 389 8.93 -3.53 -17.12
N PRO A 390 9.48 -4.15 -16.06
CA PRO A 390 10.28 -3.51 -15.02
C PRO A 390 11.70 -3.11 -15.39
N GLY A 391 12.38 -3.85 -16.28
CA GLY A 391 13.76 -3.60 -16.65
C GLY A 391 14.69 -3.88 -15.46
N LEU A 392 15.27 -5.08 -15.42
CA LEU A 392 16.19 -5.48 -14.36
C LEU A 392 17.64 -5.28 -14.81
N VAL A 393 17.88 -5.51 -16.10
CA VAL A 393 19.16 -5.29 -16.79
C VAL A 393 19.02 -4.24 -17.90
N PRO A 394 20.09 -3.52 -18.29
CA PRO A 394 20.03 -2.59 -19.41
C PRO A 394 20.08 -3.32 -20.75
N LEU A 395 19.22 -2.90 -21.69
CA LEU A 395 19.25 -3.38 -23.07
C LEU A 395 20.50 -2.88 -23.81
N ALA A 396 20.79 -3.46 -24.97
CA ALA A 396 21.84 -2.97 -25.88
C ALA A 396 21.68 -1.46 -26.16
N LEU A 397 20.45 -0.99 -26.41
CA LEU A 397 20.15 0.43 -26.65
C LEU A 397 20.49 1.34 -25.45
N ASP A 398 20.40 0.86 -24.22
CA ASP A 398 20.75 1.65 -23.03
C ASP A 398 22.27 1.69 -22.86
N LYS A 399 22.96 0.58 -23.16
CA LYS A 399 24.43 0.50 -23.21
C LYS A 399 25.01 1.42 -24.31
N ASP A 400 24.40 1.45 -25.48
CA ASP A 400 24.75 2.35 -26.60
C ASP A 400 24.58 3.84 -26.24
N ARG A 401 23.66 4.15 -25.31
CA ARG A 401 23.48 5.50 -24.73
C ARG A 401 24.48 5.82 -23.62
N GLY A 402 25.45 4.94 -23.37
CA GLY A 402 26.49 5.12 -22.37
C GLY A 402 26.12 4.66 -20.96
N TYR A 403 25.04 3.88 -20.80
CA TYR A 403 24.73 3.26 -19.51
C TYR A 403 25.70 2.10 -19.22
N LYS A 404 26.46 2.21 -18.12
CA LYS A 404 27.60 1.31 -17.82
C LYS A 404 27.33 0.26 -16.74
N SER A 405 26.28 0.40 -15.93
CA SER A 405 25.95 -0.61 -14.91
C SER A 405 25.44 -1.88 -15.59
N SER A 406 25.66 -3.04 -14.95
CA SER A 406 25.10 -4.33 -15.36
C SER A 406 23.63 -4.48 -15.00
N THR A 407 23.12 -3.66 -14.08
CA THR A 407 21.77 -3.67 -13.51
C THR A 407 21.10 -2.31 -13.68
N LEU A 408 19.79 -2.19 -13.45
CA LEU A 408 19.10 -0.89 -13.40
C LEU A 408 18.91 -0.42 -11.96
N ASP A 409 19.89 0.32 -11.45
CA ASP A 409 19.96 0.81 -10.06
C ASP A 409 18.65 1.49 -9.61
N VAL A 410 18.18 1.15 -8.41
CA VAL A 410 16.94 1.65 -7.81
C VAL A 410 17.25 2.56 -6.62
N THR A 411 16.80 3.81 -6.70
CA THR A 411 16.82 4.77 -5.59
C THR A 411 15.42 4.95 -5.00
N VAL A 412 15.26 4.83 -3.68
CA VAL A 412 13.96 5.00 -3.01
C VAL A 412 14.04 6.12 -2.00
N LYS A 413 13.23 7.17 -2.18
CA LYS A 413 13.14 8.27 -1.23
C LYS A 413 12.14 7.96 -0.11
N TYR A 414 12.64 7.88 1.12
CA TYR A 414 11.88 7.87 2.35
C TYR A 414 12.21 9.15 3.16
N LYS A 415 12.41 9.07 4.48
CA LYS A 415 13.06 10.13 5.28
C LYS A 415 14.55 10.25 4.93
N ALA A 416 15.24 9.10 4.84
CA ALA A 416 16.54 8.98 4.18
C ALA A 416 16.36 8.37 2.78
N THR A 417 17.35 8.54 1.91
CA THR A 417 17.38 7.85 0.61
C THR A 417 18.01 6.47 0.79
N ALA A 418 17.36 5.44 0.25
CA ALA A 418 17.94 4.10 0.13
C ALA A 418 18.31 3.83 -1.34
N TYR A 419 19.33 2.99 -1.53
CA TYR A 419 19.88 2.59 -2.83
C TYR A 419 19.93 1.06 -2.89
N PHE A 420 19.61 0.50 -4.05
CA PHE A 420 19.56 -0.93 -4.33
C PHE A 420 20.05 -1.15 -5.77
N ASP A 421 20.69 -2.28 -6.04
CA ASP A 421 21.32 -2.54 -7.34
C ASP A 421 20.29 -2.82 -8.44
N SER A 422 19.10 -3.30 -8.07
CA SER A 422 17.99 -3.56 -8.98
C SER A 422 16.64 -3.59 -8.25
N LEU A 423 15.54 -3.78 -8.98
CA LEU A 423 14.23 -4.04 -8.35
C LEU A 423 14.17 -5.39 -7.62
N ALA A 424 14.92 -6.39 -8.08
CA ALA A 424 14.99 -7.70 -7.42
C ALA A 424 15.73 -7.61 -6.08
N ASP A 425 16.81 -6.83 -6.06
CA ASP A 425 17.58 -6.50 -4.86
C ASP A 425 16.74 -5.67 -3.85
N TYR A 426 16.03 -4.63 -4.32
CA TYR A 426 15.11 -3.86 -3.48
C TYR A 426 14.01 -4.73 -2.85
N TRP A 427 13.42 -5.66 -3.61
CA TRP A 427 12.44 -6.61 -3.06
C TRP A 427 13.06 -7.45 -1.95
N THR A 428 14.22 -8.05 -2.23
CA THR A 428 14.92 -8.97 -1.31
C THR A 428 15.35 -8.27 -0.01
N GLN A 429 16.19 -7.23 -0.10
CA GLN A 429 16.74 -6.55 1.07
C GLN A 429 15.67 -5.90 1.97
N TRP A 430 14.55 -5.45 1.40
CA TRP A 430 13.48 -4.84 2.21
C TRP A 430 12.74 -5.89 3.03
N TYR A 431 12.42 -7.06 2.46
CA TYR A 431 11.78 -8.14 3.21
C TYR A 431 12.73 -8.83 4.17
N GLU A 432 14.03 -8.93 3.84
CA GLU A 432 15.04 -9.51 4.71
C GLU A 432 15.16 -8.78 6.05
N GLN A 433 15.11 -7.45 6.03
CA GLN A 433 15.07 -6.68 7.28
C GLN A 433 13.85 -6.98 8.15
N TYR A 434 12.69 -7.29 7.55
CA TYR A 434 11.54 -7.79 8.32
C TYR A 434 11.74 -9.25 8.74
N LEU A 435 12.28 -10.13 7.89
CA LEU A 435 12.46 -11.54 8.22
C LEU A 435 13.44 -11.76 9.38
N HIS A 436 14.47 -10.91 9.52
CA HIS A 436 15.44 -10.96 10.62
C HIS A 436 15.15 -9.97 11.77
N ALA A 437 13.96 -9.35 11.81
CA ALA A 437 13.59 -8.45 12.91
C ALA A 437 13.49 -9.19 14.25
N ASP A 438 13.99 -8.55 15.32
CA ASP A 438 14.07 -9.04 16.69
C ASP A 438 12.74 -9.00 17.47
N TYR A 439 11.64 -8.63 16.80
CA TYR A 439 10.30 -8.49 17.38
C TYR A 439 9.26 -9.39 16.69
N PRO A 440 8.17 -9.75 17.39
CA PRO A 440 7.05 -10.49 16.79
C PRO A 440 6.47 -9.79 15.57
N ARG A 441 6.13 -10.57 14.55
CA ARG A 441 5.69 -10.09 13.24
C ARG A 441 5.01 -11.22 12.48
N LEU A 442 4.16 -10.87 11.51
CA LEU A 442 3.67 -11.79 10.50
C LEU A 442 4.10 -11.30 9.12
N MET A 443 4.59 -12.19 8.26
CA MET A 443 4.78 -11.91 6.84
C MET A 443 3.82 -12.80 6.04
N VAL A 444 3.02 -12.20 5.16
CA VAL A 444 1.91 -12.87 4.47
C VAL A 444 1.85 -12.47 3.01
N ARG A 445 1.41 -13.39 2.14
CA ARG A 445 1.35 -13.16 0.69
C ARG A 445 0.09 -12.38 0.32
N PHE A 446 0.23 -11.51 -0.68
CA PHE A 446 -0.89 -10.79 -1.27
C PHE A 446 -1.80 -11.73 -2.08
N GLU A 447 -1.23 -12.79 -2.62
CA GLU A 447 -1.88 -13.85 -3.37
C GLU A 447 -2.81 -14.67 -2.45
N ASP A 448 -2.38 -14.96 -1.24
CA ASP A 448 -3.23 -15.56 -0.20
C ASP A 448 -4.40 -14.67 0.22
N LEU A 449 -4.27 -13.34 0.09
CA LEU A 449 -5.40 -12.42 0.27
C LEU A 449 -6.46 -12.56 -0.83
N GLN A 450 -6.14 -13.17 -1.98
CA GLN A 450 -7.11 -13.43 -3.06
C GLN A 450 -7.69 -14.84 -3.01
N PHE A 451 -6.89 -15.84 -2.62
CA PHE A 451 -7.26 -17.26 -2.72
C PHE A 451 -7.56 -17.94 -1.37
N HIS A 452 -7.11 -17.35 -0.25
CA HIS A 452 -7.22 -17.89 1.11
C HIS A 452 -7.53 -16.79 2.14
N SER A 453 -8.33 -15.80 1.73
CA SER A 453 -8.57 -14.56 2.49
C SER A 453 -9.08 -14.84 3.91
N ARG A 454 -10.00 -15.81 4.05
CA ARG A 454 -10.62 -16.17 5.33
C ARG A 454 -9.60 -16.80 6.27
N GLU A 455 -8.93 -17.87 5.85
CA GLU A 455 -7.94 -18.61 6.64
C GLU A 455 -6.77 -17.72 7.07
N MET A 456 -6.33 -16.83 6.19
CA MET A 456 -5.23 -15.92 6.50
C MET A 456 -5.63 -14.85 7.53
N ILE A 457 -6.79 -14.22 7.35
CA ILE A 457 -7.28 -13.18 8.29
C ILE A 457 -7.64 -13.80 9.64
N ASP A 458 -8.17 -15.03 9.66
CA ASP A 458 -8.41 -15.83 10.86
C ASP A 458 -7.11 -16.06 11.64
N ALA A 459 -6.06 -16.55 10.97
CA ALA A 459 -4.77 -16.78 11.59
C ALA A 459 -4.10 -15.49 12.09
N ILE A 460 -4.16 -14.39 11.32
CA ILE A 460 -3.66 -13.07 11.76
C ILE A 460 -4.41 -12.60 13.01
N CYS A 461 -5.74 -12.72 13.03
CA CYS A 461 -6.57 -12.26 14.13
C CYS A 461 -6.33 -13.08 15.41
N GLN A 462 -6.30 -14.41 15.31
CA GLN A 462 -5.95 -15.30 16.41
C GLN A 462 -4.52 -15.06 16.91
N CYS A 463 -3.56 -14.80 16.02
CA CYS A 463 -2.18 -14.47 16.38
C CYS A 463 -2.06 -13.21 17.24
N ALA A 464 -2.84 -12.18 16.95
CA ALA A 464 -2.82 -10.95 17.74
C ALA A 464 -3.54 -11.07 19.09
N GLY A 465 -4.35 -12.13 19.30
CA GLY A 465 -5.29 -12.23 20.43
C GLY A 465 -6.62 -11.51 20.15
N GLY A 466 -6.95 -11.29 18.88
CA GLY A 466 -8.23 -10.74 18.44
C GLY A 466 -9.31 -11.82 18.28
N VAL A 467 -10.53 -11.35 17.97
CA VAL A 467 -11.71 -12.19 17.67
C VAL A 467 -12.40 -11.71 16.40
N ALA A 468 -13.30 -12.53 15.83
CA ALA A 468 -14.17 -12.10 14.75
C ALA A 468 -14.94 -10.84 15.16
N ARG A 469 -15.06 -9.87 14.24
CA ARG A 469 -15.73 -8.59 14.50
C ARG A 469 -17.24 -8.74 14.74
N ASN A 470 -17.89 -9.59 13.95
CA ASN A 470 -19.34 -9.77 13.97
C ASN A 470 -19.74 -10.86 14.97
N GLU A 471 -20.86 -10.69 15.66
CA GLU A 471 -21.32 -11.62 16.72
C GLU A 471 -21.68 -13.02 16.19
N ASP A 472 -22.12 -13.10 14.93
CA ASP A 472 -22.37 -14.36 14.21
C ASP A 472 -21.10 -14.98 13.58
N ALA A 473 -19.98 -14.28 13.71
CA ALA A 473 -18.70 -14.55 13.07
C ALA A 473 -18.78 -14.73 11.54
N SER A 474 -19.66 -13.96 10.90
CA SER A 474 -19.63 -13.74 9.44
C SER A 474 -18.28 -13.15 9.00
N PHE A 475 -17.81 -13.57 7.83
CA PHE A 475 -16.66 -13.00 7.13
C PHE A 475 -17.13 -12.04 6.03
N SER A 476 -16.43 -10.91 5.89
CA SER A 476 -16.71 -9.79 4.99
C SER A 476 -15.63 -9.67 3.91
N TYR A 477 -16.00 -9.84 2.64
CA TYR A 477 -15.08 -9.80 1.51
C TYR A 477 -14.90 -8.40 0.89
N VAL A 478 -13.67 -8.08 0.49
CA VAL A 478 -13.34 -6.82 -0.21
C VAL A 478 -13.44 -7.05 -1.72
N VAL A 479 -14.66 -6.96 -2.26
CA VAL A 479 -14.94 -7.30 -3.67
C VAL A 479 -14.65 -6.13 -4.63
N ASP A 480 -15.01 -4.89 -4.29
CA ASP A 480 -14.68 -3.67 -5.07
C ASP A 480 -13.28 -3.13 -4.72
N SER A 481 -12.70 -2.35 -5.63
CA SER A 481 -11.32 -1.90 -5.61
C SER A 481 -10.92 -1.02 -4.42
N ALA A 482 -10.01 -1.55 -3.58
CA ALA A 482 -9.35 -0.90 -2.45
C ALA A 482 -8.56 0.40 -2.75
N LYS A 483 -8.55 0.89 -4.00
CA LYS A 483 -7.87 2.14 -4.41
C LYS A 483 -8.81 3.35 -4.55
N SER A 484 -10.11 3.21 -4.25
CA SER A 484 -11.10 4.31 -4.31
C SER A 484 -10.82 5.46 -3.31
N PHE A 485 -10.04 5.21 -2.25
CA PHE A 485 -9.74 6.22 -1.22
C PHE A 485 -8.60 7.16 -1.60
N GLY A 486 -8.97 8.39 -1.94
CA GLY A 486 -8.10 9.56 -1.83
C GLY A 486 -7.77 10.24 -3.17
N PRO A 487 -7.46 11.56 -3.15
CA PRO A 487 -7.28 12.37 -4.36
C PRO A 487 -6.03 12.03 -5.20
N GLY A 488 -5.20 11.06 -4.77
CA GLY A 488 -3.93 10.72 -5.43
C GLY A 488 -3.93 9.44 -6.28
N HIS A 489 -5.02 8.67 -6.33
CA HIS A 489 -5.00 7.29 -6.89
C HIS A 489 -6.01 7.03 -8.03
N GLY A 490 -6.24 8.05 -8.85
CA GLY A 490 -6.90 7.92 -10.15
C GLY A 490 -8.21 8.71 -10.24
N GLY A 491 -8.33 9.53 -11.29
CA GLY A 491 -9.64 10.03 -11.71
C GLY A 491 -10.49 8.89 -12.31
N LYS A 492 -11.74 9.19 -12.70
CA LYS A 492 -12.77 8.24 -13.21
C LYS A 492 -12.38 7.38 -14.45
N LYS A 493 -11.13 7.38 -14.91
CA LYS A 493 -10.65 6.74 -16.15
C LYS A 493 -9.59 5.64 -15.94
N GLN A 494 -9.20 5.32 -14.70
CA GLN A 494 -8.29 4.19 -14.45
C GLN A 494 -9.10 2.94 -14.13
N ALA A 495 -8.86 1.87 -14.90
CA ALA A 495 -9.43 0.55 -14.64
C ALA A 495 -9.11 0.12 -13.19
N LYS A 496 -10.17 -0.18 -12.45
CA LYS A 496 -10.12 -0.47 -11.02
C LYS A 496 -9.92 -1.98 -10.81
N THR A 497 -8.78 -2.41 -10.28
CA THR A 497 -8.62 -3.81 -9.87
C THR A 497 -9.57 -4.13 -8.72
N ASN A 498 -10.65 -4.84 -9.02
CA ASN A 498 -11.58 -5.50 -8.10
C ASN A 498 -11.09 -6.94 -7.79
N MET A 499 -11.80 -7.70 -6.96
CA MET A 499 -11.42 -9.06 -6.56
C MET A 499 -11.29 -10.02 -7.75
N ILE A 500 -12.24 -10.03 -8.69
CA ILE A 500 -12.21 -10.93 -9.85
C ILE A 500 -11.04 -10.61 -10.78
N SER A 501 -10.81 -9.34 -11.13
CA SER A 501 -9.63 -8.97 -11.92
C SER A 501 -8.31 -9.18 -11.18
N ALA A 502 -8.30 -9.18 -9.85
CA ALA A 502 -7.14 -9.62 -9.07
C ALA A 502 -6.92 -11.14 -9.23
N MET A 503 -7.94 -11.97 -9.02
CA MET A 503 -7.84 -13.43 -9.18
C MET A 503 -7.40 -13.81 -10.60
N ILE A 504 -7.98 -13.19 -11.64
CA ILE A 504 -7.60 -13.38 -13.05
C ILE A 504 -6.14 -12.97 -13.27
N LYS A 505 -5.75 -11.79 -12.80
CA LYS A 505 -4.38 -11.30 -13.03
C LYS A 505 -3.33 -12.13 -12.31
N TYR A 506 -3.57 -12.49 -11.05
CA TYR A 506 -2.54 -13.08 -10.20
C TYR A 506 -2.48 -14.61 -10.28
N GLY A 507 -3.57 -15.28 -10.64
CA GLY A 507 -3.55 -16.72 -10.93
C GLY A 507 -3.13 -17.09 -12.35
N SER A 508 -2.62 -16.15 -13.16
CA SER A 508 -2.21 -16.36 -14.55
C SER A 508 -0.69 -16.30 -14.70
N GLU A 509 -0.10 -17.40 -15.18
CA GLU A 509 1.35 -17.51 -15.44
C GLU A 509 1.82 -16.53 -16.53
N THR A 510 1.00 -16.27 -17.55
CA THR A 510 1.27 -15.24 -18.56
C THR A 510 1.33 -13.85 -17.92
N HIS A 511 0.30 -13.46 -17.15
CA HIS A 511 0.24 -12.14 -16.52
C HIS A 511 1.29 -11.94 -15.43
N ARG A 512 1.86 -13.01 -14.88
CA ARG A 512 2.99 -12.95 -13.95
C ARG A 512 4.27 -12.48 -14.63
N LEU A 513 4.46 -12.79 -15.91
CA LEU A 513 5.70 -12.53 -16.67
C LEU A 513 5.57 -11.42 -17.73
N ASP A 514 4.36 -10.88 -17.94
CA ASP A 514 4.10 -9.74 -18.82
C ASP A 514 5.18 -8.64 -18.70
N SER A 515 5.75 -8.25 -19.84
CA SER A 515 6.75 -7.17 -20.00
C SER A 515 8.18 -7.46 -19.51
N LEU A 516 8.51 -8.66 -19.03
CA LEU A 516 9.89 -9.10 -18.81
C LEU A 516 10.52 -9.60 -20.12
N THR A 517 11.78 -9.24 -20.38
CA THR A 517 12.55 -9.87 -21.47
C THR A 517 13.19 -11.19 -21.01
N LYS A 518 13.81 -11.91 -21.95
CA LYS A 518 14.59 -13.11 -21.60
C LYS A 518 15.73 -12.79 -20.64
N GLU A 519 16.44 -11.69 -20.90
CA GLU A 519 17.56 -11.22 -20.09
C GLU A 519 17.10 -10.78 -18.69
N ASP A 520 15.91 -10.17 -18.56
CA ASP A 520 15.31 -9.89 -17.25
C ASP A 520 15.00 -11.19 -16.49
N MET A 521 14.52 -12.24 -17.16
CA MET A 521 14.22 -13.53 -16.52
C MET A 521 15.50 -14.29 -16.11
N GLU A 522 16.55 -14.29 -16.94
CA GLU A 522 17.87 -14.85 -16.61
C GLU A 522 18.50 -14.13 -15.40
N PHE A 523 18.39 -12.81 -15.36
CA PHE A 523 18.81 -12.00 -14.21
C PHE A 523 17.99 -12.32 -12.96
N ALA A 524 16.66 -12.30 -13.06
CA ALA A 524 15.77 -12.61 -11.94
C ALA A 524 16.03 -13.99 -11.32
N ALA A 525 16.21 -15.01 -12.16
CA ALA A 525 16.49 -16.38 -11.73
C ALA A 525 17.81 -16.55 -10.94
N THR A 526 18.73 -15.58 -11.06
CA THR A 526 20.04 -15.59 -10.39
C THR A 526 20.17 -14.55 -9.26
N HIS A 527 19.30 -13.54 -9.22
CA HIS A 527 19.39 -12.41 -8.27
C HIS A 527 18.27 -12.37 -7.23
N PHE A 528 17.18 -13.14 -7.38
CA PHE A 528 16.28 -13.37 -6.24
C PHE A 528 16.92 -14.35 -5.27
N ASN A 529 16.89 -14.03 -3.97
CA ASN A 529 17.33 -14.95 -2.92
C ASN A 529 16.48 -16.24 -2.99
N PRO A 530 17.06 -17.42 -3.30
CA PRO A 530 16.29 -18.64 -3.54
C PRO A 530 15.56 -19.11 -2.28
N ALA A 531 16.11 -18.85 -1.10
CA ALA A 531 15.45 -19.19 0.16
C ALA A 531 14.21 -18.31 0.42
N PHE A 532 14.16 -17.08 -0.09
CA PHE A 532 12.94 -16.25 -0.02
C PHE A 532 11.87 -16.77 -0.99
N MET A 533 12.27 -17.15 -2.20
CA MET A 533 11.35 -17.72 -3.19
C MET A 533 10.72 -19.01 -2.64
N ASP A 534 11.51 -19.89 -2.05
CA ASP A 534 11.06 -21.13 -1.40
C ASP A 534 10.22 -20.89 -0.12
N LEU A 535 10.67 -20.00 0.77
CA LEU A 535 9.94 -19.64 2.01
C LEU A 535 8.51 -19.19 1.72
N PHE A 536 8.31 -18.38 0.67
CA PHE A 536 7.00 -17.88 0.22
C PHE A 536 6.33 -18.73 -0.87
N GLU A 537 6.86 -19.91 -1.21
CA GLU A 537 6.33 -20.82 -2.25
C GLU A 537 6.09 -20.10 -3.60
N TYR A 538 6.99 -19.19 -3.98
CA TYR A 538 6.99 -18.54 -5.30
C TYR A 538 7.93 -19.27 -6.25
N ASN A 539 7.38 -19.95 -7.26
CA ASN A 539 8.20 -20.68 -8.23
C ASN A 539 9.04 -19.73 -9.10
N VAL A 540 10.33 -20.00 -9.26
CA VAL A 540 11.18 -19.29 -10.24
C VAL A 540 10.76 -19.75 -11.64
N PRO A 541 10.41 -18.84 -12.58
CA PRO A 541 10.02 -19.21 -13.94
C PRO A 541 11.15 -19.87 -14.71
N GLU A 542 10.81 -20.81 -15.60
CA GLU A 542 11.76 -21.32 -16.58
C GLU A 542 12.13 -20.22 -17.59
N VAL A 543 13.42 -20.06 -17.85
CA VAL A 543 13.92 -19.15 -18.89
C VAL A 543 13.64 -19.78 -20.28
N PRO A 544 12.98 -19.08 -21.21
CA PRO A 544 12.76 -19.60 -22.56
C PRO A 544 14.08 -19.95 -23.27
N GLN A 545 14.19 -21.18 -23.75
CA GLN A 545 15.29 -21.59 -24.63
C GLN A 545 15.21 -20.83 -25.97
N SER A 546 16.38 -20.54 -26.56
CA SER A 546 16.54 -19.73 -27.78
C SER A 546 16.20 -20.49 -29.06
#